data_AF-A0A7C6ES45-F1
#
_entry.id   AF-A0A7C6ES45-F1
#
_cell.length_a   1.000
_cell.length_b   1.000
_cell.length_c   1.000
_cell.angle_alpha   90.00
_cell.angle_beta   90.00
_cell.angle_gamma   90.00
#
_symmetry.space_group_name_H-M   'P 1'
#
loop_
_entity.id
_entity.type
_entity.pdbx_description
1 polymer ?
#
loop_
_entity_poly.entity_id
_entity_poly.type
_entity_poly.pdbx_seq_one_letter_code
_entity_poly.pdbx_strand_id
1 'polypeptide(L)'
;AFTLELSFLADRYKQLKEELLQPSLFDQYIIADYYFMKSLIFSKQTLAEDEFNLYKQLFEIIYHNLPKPNLFVYLHAPIEKIIYQIKLRGRTYEQDISKEYLQNIHDNYMEFIDTQKNIPVLIINTENFDFVNNLNDYEQIKKAIFEHLNQKGIHKKFFISNKVCDSKNDL
;
A
#
# COMPACT_ATOMS: atom_id res chain seq x y z
N ALA A 1 -23.49 3.07 2.75
CA ALA A 1 -22.04 2.95 2.47
C ALA A 1 -21.80 2.39 1.06
N PHE A 2 -22.57 1.40 0.61
CA PHE A 2 -22.41 0.73 -0.69
C PHE A 2 -22.23 1.64 -1.91
N THR A 3 -23.14 2.60 -2.16
CA THR A 3 -23.05 3.48 -3.34
C THR A 3 -21.74 4.27 -3.41
N LEU A 4 -21.21 4.68 -2.26
CA LEU A 4 -19.94 5.42 -2.17
C LEU A 4 -18.74 4.52 -2.48
N GLU A 5 -18.73 3.29 -1.96
CA GLU A 5 -17.69 2.31 -2.30
C GLU A 5 -17.74 1.96 -3.79
N LEU A 6 -18.94 1.90 -4.38
CA LEU A 6 -19.12 1.68 -5.82
C LEU A 6 -18.58 2.84 -6.66
N SER A 7 -18.83 4.10 -6.25
CA SER A 7 -18.29 5.26 -6.96
C SER A 7 -16.76 5.25 -6.91
N PHE A 8 -16.16 4.95 -5.76
CA PHE A 8 -14.70 4.82 -5.66
C PHE A 8 -14.16 3.66 -6.51
N LEU A 9 -14.89 2.55 -6.62
CA LEU A 9 -14.50 1.44 -7.48
C LEU A 9 -14.51 1.86 -8.96
N ALA A 10 -15.55 2.56 -9.40
CA ALA A 10 -15.70 3.04 -10.76
C ALA A 10 -14.64 4.09 -11.13
N ASP A 11 -14.41 5.08 -10.26
CA ASP A 11 -13.41 6.14 -10.46
C ASP A 11 -12.01 5.54 -10.60
N ARG A 12 -11.64 4.60 -9.73
CA ARG A 12 -10.32 3.93 -9.81
C ARG A 12 -10.18 3.06 -11.05
N TYR A 13 -11.24 2.36 -11.46
CA TYR A 13 -11.20 1.60 -12.70
C TYR A 13 -10.95 2.52 -13.89
N LYS A 14 -11.61 3.69 -13.93
CA LYS A 14 -11.42 4.68 -14.99
C LYS A 14 -9.99 5.22 -15.02
N GLN A 15 -9.43 5.62 -13.87
CA GLN A 15 -8.05 6.11 -13.77
C GLN A 15 -7.04 5.06 -14.26
N LEU A 16 -7.14 3.82 -13.76
CA LEU A 16 -6.27 2.72 -14.19
C LEU A 16 -6.43 2.43 -15.68
N LYS A 17 -7.65 2.46 -16.21
CA LYS A 17 -7.90 2.23 -17.63
C LYS A 17 -7.23 3.31 -18.50
N GLU A 18 -7.31 4.57 -18.09
CA GLU A 18 -6.68 5.69 -18.79
C GLU A 18 -5.15 5.58 -18.76
N GLU A 19 -4.56 5.30 -17.58
CA GLU A 19 -3.11 5.18 -17.40
C GLU A 19 -2.52 3.93 -18.08
N LEU A 20 -3.22 2.79 -18.05
CA LEU A 20 -2.68 1.50 -18.51
C LEU A 20 -3.00 1.16 -19.96
N LEU A 21 -4.11 1.67 -20.52
CA LEU A 21 -4.48 1.39 -21.92
C LEU A 21 -4.01 2.47 -22.89
N GLN A 22 -3.59 3.63 -22.40
CA GLN A 22 -2.90 4.65 -23.21
C GLN A 22 -1.54 5.03 -22.61
N PRO A 23 -0.63 4.05 -22.41
CA PRO A 23 0.72 4.39 -21.98
C PRO A 23 1.35 5.32 -23.01
N SER A 24 1.98 6.40 -22.57
CA SER A 24 2.78 7.21 -23.49
C SER A 24 3.90 6.31 -24.03
N LEU A 25 4.28 6.49 -25.29
CA LEU A 25 5.39 5.73 -25.88
C LEU A 25 6.73 5.93 -25.15
N PHE A 26 6.79 6.86 -24.20
CA PHE A 26 7.98 7.24 -23.43
C PHE A 26 7.96 6.74 -21.98
N ASP A 27 6.85 6.17 -21.50
CA ASP A 27 6.74 5.75 -20.11
C ASP A 27 7.37 4.36 -19.91
N GLN A 28 8.51 4.32 -19.22
CA GLN A 28 9.21 3.06 -18.94
C GLN A 28 8.62 2.30 -17.74
N TYR A 29 7.95 2.99 -16.82
CA TYR A 29 7.36 2.42 -15.60
C TYR A 29 6.11 3.20 -15.20
N ILE A 30 5.10 2.48 -14.69
CA ILE A 30 3.92 3.08 -14.04
C ILE A 30 3.98 2.74 -12.56
N ILE A 31 3.94 3.78 -11.71
CA ILE A 31 3.91 3.66 -10.26
C ILE A 31 2.60 4.27 -9.80
N ALA A 32 1.77 3.47 -9.13
CA ALA A 32 0.53 3.92 -8.52
C ALA A 32 0.65 3.80 -6.99
N ASP A 33 0.19 4.82 -6.27
CA ASP A 33 0.07 4.83 -4.80
C ASP A 33 -1.08 3.93 -4.31
N TYR A 34 -1.94 3.47 -5.22
CA TYR A 34 -3.03 2.56 -4.93
C TYR A 34 -3.00 1.32 -5.83
N TYR A 35 -3.16 0.14 -5.22
CA TYR A 35 -3.54 -1.07 -5.95
C TYR A 35 -5.05 -1.26 -5.93
N PHE A 36 -5.64 -1.79 -7.00
CA PHE A 36 -7.09 -1.98 -7.13
C PHE A 36 -7.68 -2.76 -5.94
N MET A 37 -6.94 -3.72 -5.38
CA MET A 37 -7.35 -4.50 -4.21
C MET A 37 -7.68 -3.67 -2.96
N LYS A 38 -7.12 -2.46 -2.83
CA LYS A 38 -7.37 -1.57 -1.70
C LYS A 38 -8.87 -1.39 -1.45
N SER A 39 -9.71 -1.14 -2.44
CA SER A 39 -11.15 -0.98 -2.14
C SER A 39 -11.84 -2.26 -1.70
N LEU A 40 -11.38 -3.46 -2.07
CA LEU A 40 -11.96 -4.69 -1.52
C LEU A 40 -11.65 -4.81 -0.01
N ILE A 41 -10.42 -4.48 0.37
CA ILE A 41 -9.98 -4.51 1.78
C ILE A 41 -10.78 -3.51 2.62
N PHE A 42 -10.95 -2.28 2.11
CA PHE A 42 -11.66 -1.22 2.84
C PHE A 42 -13.17 -1.45 2.86
N SER A 43 -13.78 -1.92 1.75
CA SER A 43 -15.22 -2.15 1.70
C SER A 43 -15.68 -3.26 2.65
N LYS A 44 -14.83 -4.26 2.95
CA LYS A 44 -15.09 -5.28 3.97
C LYS A 44 -15.33 -4.70 5.37
N GLN A 45 -14.79 -3.51 5.66
CA GLN A 45 -14.99 -2.84 6.95
C GLN A 45 -16.21 -1.91 6.96
N THR A 46 -16.58 -1.35 5.80
CA THR A 46 -17.64 -0.34 5.69
C THR A 46 -19.01 -0.91 5.33
N LEU A 47 -19.06 -2.06 4.67
CA LEU A 47 -20.29 -2.63 4.10
C LEU A 47 -20.88 -3.73 4.99
N ALA A 48 -22.21 -3.81 4.99
CA ALA A 48 -22.90 -4.99 5.54
C ALA A 48 -22.55 -6.23 4.72
N GLU A 49 -22.71 -7.42 5.29
CA GLU A 49 -22.29 -8.69 4.66
C GLU A 49 -22.89 -8.89 3.26
N ASP A 50 -24.20 -8.66 3.09
CA ASP A 50 -24.87 -8.79 1.79
C ASP A 50 -24.37 -7.76 0.76
N GLU A 51 -24.15 -6.52 1.19
CA GLU A 51 -23.59 -5.46 0.36
C GLU A 51 -22.14 -5.78 -0.04
N PHE A 52 -21.35 -6.30 0.89
CA PHE A 52 -19.96 -6.72 0.65
C PHE A 52 -19.89 -7.88 -0.34
N ASN A 53 -20.78 -8.87 -0.22
CA ASN A 53 -20.84 -10.00 -1.15
C ASN A 53 -21.14 -9.53 -2.58
N LEU A 54 -22.11 -8.63 -2.75
CA LEU A 54 -22.40 -8.02 -4.05
C LEU A 54 -21.22 -7.17 -4.56
N TYR A 55 -20.62 -6.36 -3.68
CA TYR A 55 -19.45 -5.56 -4.00
C TYR A 55 -18.29 -6.43 -4.49
N LYS A 56 -18.02 -7.54 -3.81
CA LYS A 56 -16.95 -8.48 -4.13
C LYS A 56 -17.15 -9.11 -5.51
N GLN A 57 -18.38 -9.50 -5.86
CA GLN A 57 -18.68 -10.04 -7.20
C GLN A 57 -18.37 -9.02 -8.30
N LEU A 58 -18.80 -7.76 -8.12
CA LEU A 58 -18.51 -6.68 -9.07
C LEU A 58 -17.01 -6.39 -9.15
N PHE A 59 -16.34 -6.36 -8.00
CA PHE A 59 -14.91 -6.20 -7.91
C PHE A 59 -14.16 -7.28 -8.71
N GLU A 60 -14.51 -8.55 -8.55
CA GLU A 60 -13.85 -9.68 -9.23
C GLU A 60 -13.99 -9.59 -10.75
N ILE A 61 -15.17 -9.22 -11.26
CA ILE A 61 -15.43 -9.02 -12.69
C ILE A 61 -14.50 -7.94 -13.26
N ILE A 62 -14.41 -6.79 -12.58
CA ILE A 62 -13.57 -5.67 -13.04
C ILE A 62 -12.09 -6.05 -12.92
N TYR A 63 -11.69 -6.63 -11.79
CA TYR A 63 -10.31 -6.98 -11.49
C TYR A 63 -9.73 -7.99 -12.46
N HIS A 64 -10.52 -8.95 -12.96
CA HIS A 64 -10.06 -9.92 -13.95
C HIS A 64 -9.54 -9.26 -15.24
N ASN A 65 -10.15 -8.13 -15.64
CA ASN A 65 -9.80 -7.42 -16.86
C ASN A 65 -8.68 -6.37 -16.67
N LEU A 66 -8.19 -6.20 -15.45
CA LEU A 66 -7.12 -5.25 -15.14
C LEU A 66 -5.74 -5.93 -15.18
N PRO A 67 -4.73 -5.25 -15.75
CA PRO A 67 -3.37 -5.75 -15.73
C PRO A 67 -2.88 -5.88 -14.28
N LYS A 68 -2.03 -6.90 -14.04
CA LYS A 68 -1.44 -7.13 -12.73
C LYS A 68 -0.08 -6.43 -12.64
N PRO A 69 0.28 -5.86 -11.48
CA PRO A 69 1.55 -5.19 -11.32
C PRO A 69 2.70 -6.20 -11.35
N ASN A 70 3.84 -5.76 -11.86
CA ASN A 70 5.10 -6.53 -11.81
C ASN A 70 5.71 -6.59 -10.40
N LEU A 71 5.25 -5.74 -9.49
CA LEU A 71 5.64 -5.71 -8.09
C LEU A 71 4.57 -4.99 -7.25
N PHE A 72 4.15 -5.59 -6.15
CA PHE A 72 3.35 -4.96 -5.11
C PHE A 72 4.23 -4.68 -3.89
N VAL A 73 4.38 -3.40 -3.54
CA VAL A 73 5.21 -2.97 -2.39
C VAL A 73 4.33 -2.69 -1.20
N TYR A 74 4.54 -3.40 -0.10
CA TYR A 74 3.83 -3.18 1.17
C TYR A 74 4.77 -2.57 2.20
N LEU A 75 4.51 -1.32 2.57
CA LEU A 75 5.26 -0.61 3.60
C LEU A 75 4.67 -0.93 4.98
N HIS A 76 5.35 -1.80 5.72
CA HIS A 76 4.96 -2.20 7.06
C HIS A 76 5.51 -1.22 8.10
N ALA A 77 4.67 -0.77 9.02
CA ALA A 77 5.06 -0.02 10.21
C ALA A 77 4.25 -0.52 11.41
N PRO A 78 4.80 -0.47 12.64
CA PRO A 78 4.02 -0.72 13.86
C PRO A 78 2.83 0.23 13.96
N ILE A 79 1.71 -0.23 14.52
CA ILE A 79 0.48 0.56 14.59
C ILE A 79 0.69 1.84 15.39
N GLU A 80 1.50 1.80 16.45
CA GLU A 80 1.87 2.97 17.25
C GLU A 80 2.54 4.06 16.40
N LYS A 81 3.43 3.65 15.47
CA LYS A 81 4.08 4.56 14.53
C LYS A 81 3.07 5.15 13.54
N ILE A 82 2.15 4.33 13.02
CA ILE A 82 1.09 4.79 12.11
C ILE A 82 0.19 5.82 12.79
N ILE A 83 -0.25 5.58 14.02
CA ILE A 83 -1.06 6.51 14.81
C ILE A 83 -0.32 7.83 15.02
N TYR A 84 0.96 7.76 15.38
CA TYR A 84 1.80 8.96 15.53
C TYR A 84 1.86 9.77 14.23
N GLN A 85 2.08 9.12 13.08
CA GLN A 85 2.09 9.78 11.78
C GLN A 85 0.73 10.37 11.39
N ILE A 86 -0.39 9.68 11.67
CA ILE A 86 -1.75 10.22 11.45
C ILE A 86 -1.95 11.52 12.23
N LYS A 87 -1.54 11.54 13.51
CA LYS A 87 -1.64 12.73 14.36
C LYS A 87 -0.78 13.87 13.83
N LEU A 88 0.46 13.60 13.41
CA LEU A 88 1.34 14.60 12.81
C LEU A 88 0.76 15.24 11.54
N ARG A 89 0.04 14.47 10.71
CA ARG A 89 -0.59 15.00 9.48
C ARG A 89 -1.76 15.94 9.77
N GLY A 90 -2.38 15.87 10.95
CA GLY A 90 -3.41 16.82 11.41
C GLY A 90 -4.71 16.83 10.60
N ARG A 91 -5.00 15.79 9.80
CA ARG A 91 -6.26 15.69 9.05
C ARG A 91 -7.40 15.43 10.03
N THR A 92 -8.37 16.33 10.10
CA THR A 92 -9.47 16.31 11.08
C THR A 92 -10.26 15.01 11.04
N TYR A 93 -10.54 14.49 9.85
CA TYR A 93 -11.29 13.26 9.63
C TYR A 93 -10.50 11.96 9.92
N GLU A 94 -9.17 12.03 10.10
CA GLU A 94 -8.34 10.87 10.46
C GLU A 94 -8.09 10.76 11.98
N GLN A 95 -8.41 11.78 12.77
CA GLN A 95 -8.00 11.84 14.18
C GLN A 95 -8.66 10.77 15.07
N ASP A 96 -9.87 10.34 14.71
CA ASP A 96 -10.64 9.36 15.48
C ASP A 96 -10.42 7.91 15.01
N ILE A 97 -9.43 7.67 14.14
CA ILE A 97 -9.10 6.32 13.68
C ILE A 97 -8.62 5.47 14.86
N SER A 98 -9.33 4.36 15.12
CA SER A 98 -9.02 3.47 16.23
C SER A 98 -7.83 2.55 15.93
N LYS A 99 -7.15 2.12 17.00
CA LYS A 99 -6.07 1.11 16.91
C LYS A 99 -6.59 -0.21 16.33
N GLU A 100 -7.79 -0.63 16.73
CA GLU A 100 -8.45 -1.84 16.25
C GLU A 100 -8.73 -1.77 14.75
N TYR A 101 -9.19 -0.64 14.24
CA TYR A 101 -9.41 -0.45 12.82
C TYR A 101 -8.10 -0.58 12.01
N LEU A 102 -7.00 0.00 12.50
CA LEU A 102 -5.68 -0.13 11.86
C LEU A 102 -5.18 -1.58 11.90
N GLN A 103 -5.41 -2.31 12.99
CA GLN A 103 -5.09 -3.73 13.09
C GLN A 103 -5.89 -4.54 12.07
N ASN A 104 -7.20 -4.32 11.97
CA ASN A 104 -8.04 -5.00 10.99
C ASN A 104 -7.58 -4.73 9.56
N ILE A 105 -7.20 -3.48 9.22
CA ILE A 105 -6.63 -3.19 7.90
C ILE A 105 -5.33 -3.98 7.67
N HIS A 106 -4.43 -3.99 8.65
CA HIS A 106 -3.17 -4.74 8.56
C HIS A 106 -3.43 -6.23 8.29
N ASP A 107 -4.32 -6.85 9.07
CA ASP A 107 -4.64 -8.27 8.96
C ASP A 107 -5.24 -8.61 7.59
N ASN A 108 -6.16 -7.78 7.09
CA ASN A 108 -6.74 -7.98 5.74
C ASN A 108 -5.69 -7.81 4.63
N TYR A 109 -4.70 -6.93 4.79
CA TYR A 109 -3.59 -6.84 3.84
C TYR A 109 -2.67 -8.07 3.90
N MET A 110 -2.37 -8.59 5.09
CA MET A 110 -1.58 -9.82 5.24
C MET A 110 -2.30 -11.02 4.63
N GLU A 111 -3.61 -11.17 4.89
CA GLU A 111 -4.45 -12.19 4.26
C GLU A 111 -4.41 -12.10 2.73
N PHE A 112 -4.52 -10.88 2.18
CA PHE A 112 -4.40 -10.66 0.74
C PHE A 112 -3.02 -11.07 0.20
N ILE A 113 -1.95 -10.65 0.87
CA ILE A 113 -0.58 -10.97 0.44
C ILE A 113 -0.35 -12.48 0.45
N ASP A 114 -0.80 -13.18 1.49
CA ASP A 114 -0.64 -14.63 1.64
C ASP A 114 -1.46 -15.42 0.62
N THR A 115 -2.63 -14.92 0.23
CA THR A 115 -3.50 -15.57 -0.77
C THR A 115 -3.06 -15.30 -2.21
N GLN A 116 -2.28 -14.25 -2.46
CA GLN A 116 -1.88 -13.85 -3.80
C GLN A 116 -0.64 -14.62 -4.27
N LYS A 117 -0.83 -15.53 -5.25
CA LYS A 117 0.27 -16.36 -5.79
C LYS A 117 0.93 -15.78 -7.04
N ASN A 118 0.26 -14.85 -7.72
CA ASN A 118 0.62 -14.45 -9.08
C ASN A 118 1.27 -13.06 -9.16
N ILE A 119 1.40 -12.35 -8.04
CA ILE A 119 1.98 -11.01 -7.99
C ILE A 119 3.24 -11.07 -7.12
N PRO A 120 4.41 -10.67 -7.62
CA PRO A 120 5.58 -10.40 -6.80
C PRO A 120 5.26 -9.42 -5.68
N VAL A 121 5.61 -9.75 -4.44
CA VAL A 121 5.38 -8.88 -3.28
C VAL A 121 6.70 -8.54 -2.61
N LEU A 122 6.92 -7.25 -2.32
CA LEU A 122 8.02 -6.77 -1.50
C LEU A 122 7.46 -6.09 -0.25
N ILE A 123 7.62 -6.73 0.90
CA ILE A 123 7.28 -6.21 2.22
C ILE A 123 8.50 -5.47 2.77
N ILE A 124 8.36 -4.18 3.05
CA ILE A 124 9.43 -3.34 3.58
C ILE A 124 9.05 -2.91 5.00
N ASN A 125 9.84 -3.32 5.99
CA ASN A 125 9.68 -2.80 7.34
C ASN A 125 10.26 -1.37 7.40
N THR A 126 9.43 -0.42 7.82
CA THR A 126 9.75 0.99 7.90
C THR A 126 9.86 1.51 9.33
N GLU A 127 9.83 0.65 10.35
CA GLU A 127 9.84 1.03 11.77
C GLU A 127 11.00 1.96 12.12
N ASN A 128 12.22 1.55 11.79
CA ASN A 128 13.45 2.27 12.06
C ASN A 128 14.04 2.89 10.79
N PHE A 129 13.19 3.34 9.86
CA PHE A 129 13.64 3.77 8.54
C PHE A 129 12.85 5.01 8.11
N ASP A 130 13.56 6.08 7.74
CA ASP A 130 12.97 7.40 7.43
C ASP A 130 13.37 7.86 6.03
N PHE A 131 12.80 7.21 5.01
CA PHE A 131 13.00 7.56 3.61
C PHE A 131 12.35 8.90 3.21
N VAL A 132 11.66 9.59 4.12
CA VAL A 132 11.06 10.91 3.87
C VAL A 132 12.10 12.00 4.15
N ASN A 133 12.81 11.90 5.27
CA ASN A 133 13.77 12.93 5.70
C ASN A 133 15.24 12.52 5.51
N ASN A 134 15.53 11.24 5.24
CA ASN A 134 16.88 10.73 5.07
C ASN A 134 17.12 10.23 3.63
N LEU A 135 17.99 10.93 2.90
CA LEU A 135 18.33 10.60 1.51
C LEU A 135 18.98 9.21 1.36
N ASN A 136 19.78 8.78 2.33
CA ASN A 136 20.39 7.46 2.30
C ASN A 136 19.36 6.35 2.49
N ASP A 137 18.33 6.57 3.32
CA ASP A 137 17.21 5.65 3.45
C ASP A 137 16.38 5.63 2.15
N TYR A 138 16.14 6.80 1.54
CA TYR A 138 15.47 6.90 0.24
C TYR A 138 16.20 6.11 -0.88
N GLU A 139 17.52 6.22 -0.99
CA GLU A 139 18.26 5.47 -2.01
C GLU A 139 18.25 3.95 -1.74
N GLN A 140 18.28 3.53 -0.47
CA GLN A 140 18.17 2.13 -0.08
C GLN A 140 16.81 1.51 -0.47
N ILE A 141 15.70 2.23 -0.20
CA ILE A 141 14.36 1.71 -0.54
C ILE A 141 14.17 1.64 -2.05
N LYS A 142 14.63 2.67 -2.77
CA LYS A 142 14.60 2.72 -4.22
C LYS A 142 15.36 1.54 -4.82
N LYS A 143 16.61 1.31 -4.38
CA LYS A 143 17.42 0.18 -4.81
C LYS A 143 16.71 -1.15 -4.58
N ALA A 144 16.16 -1.36 -3.38
CA ALA A 144 15.45 -2.59 -3.06
C ALA A 144 14.22 -2.79 -3.96
N ILE A 145 13.44 -1.75 -4.24
CA ILE A 145 12.28 -1.83 -5.15
C ILE A 145 12.74 -2.28 -6.55
N PHE A 146 13.74 -1.61 -7.13
CA PHE A 146 14.24 -1.95 -8.47
C PHE A 146 14.86 -3.34 -8.56
N GLU A 147 15.56 -3.79 -7.51
CA GLU A 147 16.12 -5.15 -7.45
C GLU A 147 15.03 -6.23 -7.49
N HIS A 148 13.87 -5.99 -6.87
CA HIS A 148 12.79 -6.99 -6.76
C HIS A 148 11.76 -6.89 -7.88
N LEU A 149 11.90 -5.94 -8.81
CA LEU A 149 11.05 -5.90 -10.00
C LEU A 149 11.14 -7.25 -10.74
N ASN A 150 9.99 -7.86 -11.01
CA ASN A 150 9.85 -9.17 -11.67
C ASN A 150 10.41 -10.39 -10.90
N GLN A 151 10.82 -10.23 -9.63
CA GLN A 151 11.20 -11.37 -8.79
C GLN A 151 9.96 -12.07 -8.22
N LYS A 152 9.68 -13.30 -8.65
CA LYS A 152 8.51 -14.05 -8.15
C LYS A 152 8.57 -14.27 -6.63
N GLY A 153 7.41 -14.37 -6.01
CA GLY A 153 7.24 -14.69 -4.59
C GLY A 153 7.12 -13.47 -3.67
N ILE A 154 7.11 -13.74 -2.37
CA ILE A 154 7.01 -12.75 -1.31
C ILE A 154 8.40 -12.53 -0.72
N HIS A 155 8.87 -11.30 -0.76
CA HIS A 155 10.17 -10.88 -0.26
C HIS A 155 10.00 -9.95 0.94
N LYS A 156 10.83 -10.10 1.96
CA LYS A 156 10.81 -9.23 3.15
C LYS A 156 12.15 -8.50 3.28
N LYS A 157 12.10 -7.18 3.43
CA LYS A 157 13.28 -6.34 3.67
C LYS A 157 13.14 -5.59 4.98
N PHE A 158 14.20 -5.66 5.76
CA PHE A 158 14.38 -4.89 6.98
C PHE A 158 15.59 -4.00 6.78
N PHE A 159 15.38 -2.70 6.88
CA PHE A 159 16.47 -1.74 6.87
C PHE A 159 16.81 -1.40 8.32
N ILE A 160 18.10 -1.41 8.64
CA ILE A 160 18.61 -0.91 9.90
C ILE A 160 19.07 0.51 9.60
N SER A 161 18.44 1.52 10.19
CA SER A 161 18.97 2.88 10.08
C SER A 161 20.32 2.92 10.78
N ASN A 162 21.35 3.26 10.02
CA ASN A 162 22.61 3.72 10.57
C ASN A 162 22.33 5.12 11.15
N LYS A 163 21.81 5.18 12.38
CA LYS A 163 21.99 6.39 13.18
C LYS A 163 23.49 6.57 13.34
N VAL A 164 24.08 7.46 12.58
CA VAL A 164 25.38 8.03 12.92
C VAL A 164 25.18 8.64 14.31
N CYS A 165 25.77 8.04 15.33
CA CYS A 165 25.95 8.71 16.60
C CYS A 165 26.80 9.94 16.32
N ASP A 166 26.19 11.12 16.26
CA ASP A 166 26.91 12.36 16.48
C ASP A 166 27.30 12.41 17.97
N SER A 167 28.35 11.66 18.31
CA SER A 167 29.17 11.93 19.49
C SER A 167 30.23 12.95 19.08
N LYS A 168 29.96 14.23 19.39
CA LYS A 168 30.86 15.40 19.52
C LYS A 168 29.95 16.64 19.54
N ASN A 169 29.83 17.47 20.58
CA ASN A 169 30.73 17.85 21.66
C ASN A 169 29.90 18.20 22.91
N ASP A 170 30.16 17.52 24.02
CA ASP A 170 30.22 18.19 25.32
C ASP A 170 31.71 18.48 25.56
N LEU A 171 32.08 19.75 25.43
CA LEU A 171 33.21 20.44 26.07
C LEU A 171 33.00 21.94 25.90
#